data_AF-A0A5K1CUZ0-F1
#
_entry.id   AF-A0A5K1CUZ0-F1
#
_cell.length_a   1.000
_cell.length_b   1.000
_cell.length_c   1.000
_cell.angle_alpha   90.00
_cell.angle_beta   90.00
_cell.angle_gamma   90.00
#
_symmetry.space_group_name_H-M   'P 1'
#
loop_
_entity.id
_entity.type
_entity.pdbx_description
1 polymer ?
#
loop_
_entity_poly.entity_id
_entity_poly.type
_entity_poly.pdbx_seq_one_letter_code
_entity_poly.pdbx_strand_id
1 'polypeptide(L)'
;MAQLAAADDAGSLRVELAEIGRSLRSSFRNYSSFRSESNVHSARQSEEDEELLHWAAIERLPTFERLRTSVFYIEDDHHGENNKGKRVVDVTDLGAIERHLFIEKLIKDIEEDNRKLLSKLRKRLD
;
A
#
# COMPACT_ATOMS: atom_id res chain seq x y z
N MET A 1 -25.57 13.55 55.53
CA MET A 1 -25.95 12.53 54.52
C MET A 1 -25.25 12.85 53.20
N ALA A 2 -25.01 11.82 52.40
CA ALA A 2 -23.99 11.69 51.37
C ALA A 2 -24.28 12.36 50.00
N GLN A 3 -23.19 12.82 49.36
CA GLN A 3 -22.70 12.56 47.98
C GLN A 3 -23.50 12.81 46.67
N LEU A 4 -22.65 13.05 45.63
CA LEU A 4 -22.78 12.91 44.16
C LEU A 4 -23.43 14.09 43.40
N ALA A 5 -22.98 14.53 42.21
CA ALA A 5 -21.89 14.13 41.30
C ALA A 5 -21.64 15.27 40.29
N ALA A 6 -20.44 15.29 39.71
CA ALA A 6 -19.98 16.19 38.67
C ALA A 6 -20.70 16.01 37.32
N ALA A 7 -20.77 17.09 36.54
CA ALA A 7 -20.98 17.04 35.09
C ALA A 7 -20.45 18.35 34.46
N ASP A 8 -19.13 18.48 34.42
CA ASP A 8 -18.42 19.34 33.46
C ASP A 8 -17.54 18.41 32.63
N ASP A 9 -17.26 18.77 31.37
CA ASP A 9 -16.36 18.08 30.42
C ASP A 9 -16.98 17.19 29.32
N ALA A 10 -17.97 17.70 28.57
CA ALA A 10 -18.36 17.12 27.28
C ALA A 10 -18.14 18.07 26.07
N GLY A 11 -17.69 19.31 26.32
CA GLY A 11 -17.52 20.34 25.28
C GLY A 11 -16.11 20.44 24.69
N SER A 12 -15.10 19.83 25.34
CA SER A 12 -13.68 20.08 25.02
C SER A 12 -13.14 19.23 23.86
N LEU A 13 -13.73 18.07 23.58
CA LEU A 13 -13.17 17.09 22.63
C LEU A 13 -13.46 17.36 21.14
N ARG A 14 -14.27 18.38 20.81
CA ARG A 14 -14.62 18.69 19.41
C ARG A 14 -13.71 19.70 18.72
N VAL A 15 -12.90 20.44 19.48
CA VAL A 15 -12.02 21.48 18.92
C VAL A 15 -10.66 20.90 18.50
N GLU A 16 -10.21 19.83 19.17
CA GLU A 16 -8.92 19.16 18.92
C GLU A 16 -8.82 18.44 17.56
N LEU A 17 -9.94 17.99 16.97
CA LEU A 17 -9.90 17.26 15.69
C LEU A 17 -9.73 18.17 14.47
N ALA A 18 -10.04 19.47 14.61
CA ALA A 18 -9.93 20.45 13.54
C ALA A 18 -8.48 20.96 13.34
N GLU A 19 -7.64 20.87 14.37
CA GLU A 19 -6.24 21.33 14.30
C GLU A 19 -5.32 20.31 13.62
N ILE A 20 -5.60 19.02 13.77
CA ILE A 20 -4.86 17.94 13.08
C ILE A 20 -5.01 18.07 11.55
N GLY A 21 -6.14 18.57 11.07
CA GLY A 21 -6.44 18.70 9.63
C GLY A 21 -5.67 19.80 8.91
N ARG A 22 -5.07 20.76 9.62
CA ARG A 22 -4.38 21.92 8.99
C ARG A 22 -2.90 21.65 8.69
N SER A 23 -2.27 20.68 9.37
CA SER A 23 -0.83 20.41 9.24
C SER A 23 -0.45 19.48 8.08
N LEU A 24 -1.40 18.80 7.44
CA LEU A 24 -1.10 17.82 6.39
C LEU A 24 -1.05 18.42 4.96
N ARG A 25 -1.35 19.72 4.79
CA ARG A 25 -1.53 20.32 3.47
C ARG A 25 -0.28 21.00 2.88
N SER A 26 0.80 21.20 3.65
CA SER A 26 1.95 21.99 3.15
C SER A 26 3.15 21.19 2.63
N SER A 27 3.16 19.85 2.72
CA SER A 27 4.37 19.06 2.43
C SER A 27 4.38 18.35 1.08
N PHE A 28 3.34 18.51 0.24
CA PHE A 28 3.39 18.03 -1.14
C PHE A 28 4.05 19.07 -2.04
N ARG A 29 5.34 19.31 -1.81
CA ARG A 29 6.20 19.95 -2.79
C ARG A 29 7.38 19.05 -3.09
N ASN A 30 7.43 18.66 -4.35
CA ASN A 30 8.60 18.21 -5.08
C ASN A 30 9.20 16.87 -4.70
N TYR A 31 8.80 15.86 -5.47
CA TYR A 31 9.73 14.88 -5.97
C TYR A 31 9.22 14.34 -7.31
N SER A 32 9.65 14.98 -8.40
CA SER A 32 9.45 14.47 -9.74
C SER A 32 10.70 14.74 -10.55
N SER A 33 11.73 13.92 -10.32
CA SER A 33 12.91 13.94 -11.19
C SER A 33 13.69 12.64 -11.15
N PHE A 34 13.09 11.53 -11.55
CA PHE A 34 13.86 10.47 -12.24
C PHE A 34 13.06 9.96 -13.42
N ARG A 35 13.45 10.45 -14.57
CA ARG A 35 13.25 9.78 -15.85
C ARG A 35 14.55 9.98 -16.61
N SER A 36 15.32 8.92 -16.71
CA SER A 36 16.02 8.52 -17.93
C SER A 36 16.92 7.33 -17.60
N GLU A 37 16.60 6.15 -18.11
CA GLU A 37 17.63 5.33 -18.73
C GLU A 37 16.94 4.41 -19.75
N SER A 38 17.17 4.71 -21.01
CA SER A 38 16.90 3.80 -22.12
C SER A 38 17.89 2.64 -22.06
N ASN A 39 17.42 1.39 -21.90
CA ASN A 39 18.20 0.26 -22.36
C ASN A 39 17.32 -0.95 -22.71
N VAL A 40 17.54 -1.48 -23.90
CA VAL A 40 16.77 -2.52 -24.59
C VAL A 40 17.27 -3.91 -24.20
N HIS A 41 16.72 -4.59 -23.18
CA HIS A 41 17.19 -5.95 -22.82
C HIS A 41 16.06 -6.91 -22.36
N SER A 42 15.75 -7.90 -23.20
CA SER A 42 15.23 -9.26 -22.92
C SER A 42 14.02 -9.48 -21.98
N ALA A 43 13.03 -10.25 -22.46
CA ALA A 43 11.69 -10.53 -21.90
C ALA A 43 11.51 -10.84 -20.38
N ARG A 44 12.58 -11.01 -19.59
CA ARG A 44 12.51 -11.01 -18.11
C ARG A 44 12.40 -9.60 -17.52
N GLN A 45 12.97 -8.62 -18.21
CA GLN A 45 12.90 -7.23 -17.80
C GLN A 45 11.49 -6.68 -18.01
N SER A 46 10.73 -7.17 -19.00
CA SER A 46 9.35 -6.73 -19.21
C SER A 46 8.42 -7.08 -18.05
N GLU A 47 8.54 -8.27 -17.44
CA GLU A 47 7.71 -8.62 -16.28
C GLU A 47 8.07 -7.77 -15.05
N GLU A 48 9.37 -7.51 -14.82
CA GLU A 48 9.82 -6.61 -13.75
C GLU A 48 9.39 -5.16 -14.02
N ASP A 49 9.45 -4.69 -15.28
CA ASP A 49 9.02 -3.37 -15.70
C ASP A 49 7.49 -3.19 -15.55
N GLU A 50 6.71 -4.24 -15.81
CA GLU A 50 5.27 -4.29 -15.57
C GLU A 50 4.95 -4.23 -14.07
N GLU A 51 5.66 -4.98 -13.23
CA GLU A 51 5.55 -4.87 -11.77
C GLU A 51 5.87 -3.46 -11.28
N LEU A 52 6.97 -2.88 -11.77
CA LEU A 52 7.37 -1.52 -11.44
C LEU A 52 6.30 -0.51 -11.87
N LEU A 53 5.64 -0.73 -13.02
CA LEU A 53 4.54 0.11 -13.48
C LEU A 53 3.33 0.03 -12.55
N HIS A 54 2.97 -1.16 -12.06
CA HIS A 54 1.90 -1.34 -11.08
C HIS A 54 2.22 -0.66 -9.74
N TRP A 55 3.45 -0.82 -9.23
CA TRP A 55 3.88 -0.14 -8.01
C TRP A 55 3.91 1.38 -8.15
N ALA A 56 4.33 1.90 -9.30
CA ALA A 56 4.30 3.33 -9.61
C ALA A 56 2.87 3.89 -9.71
N ALA A 57 1.91 3.07 -10.17
CA ALA A 57 0.50 3.44 -10.16
C ALA A 57 -0.04 3.52 -8.73
N ILE A 58 0.29 2.55 -7.88
CA ILE A 58 -0.09 2.57 -6.45
C ILE A 58 0.54 3.78 -5.75
N GLU A 59 1.82 4.08 -5.98
CA GLU A 59 2.50 5.19 -5.33
C GLU A 59 1.86 6.56 -5.62
N ARG A 60 1.22 6.70 -6.79
CA ARG A 60 0.49 7.90 -7.20
C ARG A 60 -0.85 8.09 -6.48
N LEU A 61 -1.39 7.05 -5.83
CA LEU A 61 -2.67 7.15 -5.14
C LEU A 61 -2.58 7.99 -3.86
N PRO A 62 -3.68 8.60 -3.39
CA PRO A 62 -3.77 9.18 -2.05
C PRO A 62 -3.38 8.18 -0.95
N THR A 63 -2.89 8.67 0.19
CA THR A 63 -2.38 7.83 1.30
C THR A 63 -3.37 6.74 1.74
N PHE A 64 -4.67 7.03 1.76
CA PHE A 64 -5.68 6.06 2.18
C PHE A 64 -5.86 4.93 1.16
N GLU A 65 -5.94 5.27 -0.13
CA GLU A 65 -6.07 4.30 -1.22
C GLU A 65 -4.81 3.43 -1.30
N ARG A 66 -3.63 4.02 -1.14
CA ARG A 66 -2.34 3.30 -1.09
C ARG A 66 -2.31 2.16 -0.09
N LEU A 67 -2.93 2.32 1.07
CA LEU A 67 -2.92 1.30 2.13
C LEU A 67 -3.85 0.11 1.81
N ARG A 68 -4.83 0.33 0.93
CA ARG A 68 -5.85 -0.66 0.59
C ARG A 68 -5.58 -1.35 -0.73
N THR A 69 -4.87 -0.70 -1.64
CA THR A 69 -4.52 -1.26 -2.95
C THR A 69 -3.27 -2.12 -2.87
N SER A 70 -3.31 -3.29 -3.49
CA SER A 70 -2.17 -4.21 -3.61
C SER A 70 -2.07 -4.81 -5.02
N VAL A 71 -0.89 -5.34 -5.36
CA VAL A 71 -0.69 -6.11 -6.59
C VAL A 71 -1.10 -7.56 -6.32
N PHE A 72 -2.24 -7.96 -6.88
CA PHE A 72 -2.83 -9.28 -6.73
C PHE A 72 -2.53 -10.16 -7.95
N TYR A 73 -2.15 -11.42 -7.70
CA TYR A 73 -1.88 -12.41 -8.74
C TYR A 73 -3.10 -13.31 -8.89
N ILE A 74 -3.72 -13.32 -10.07
CA ILE A 74 -4.78 -14.26 -10.39
C ILE A 74 -4.16 -15.44 -11.13
N GLU A 75 -4.22 -16.63 -10.52
CA GLU A 75 -3.77 -17.88 -11.14
C GLU A 75 -4.95 -18.66 -11.77
N ASP A 76 -6.18 -18.16 -11.64
CA ASP A 76 -7.39 -18.89 -12.00
C ASP A 76 -7.63 -18.97 -13.52
N ASP A 77 -7.79 -20.19 -14.02
CA ASP A 77 -8.11 -20.54 -15.42
C ASP A 77 -9.55 -20.13 -15.81
N HIS A 78 -10.37 -19.79 -14.81
CA HIS A 78 -11.79 -19.45 -14.97
C HIS A 78 -12.07 -18.03 -15.47
N HIS A 79 -11.10 -17.11 -15.42
CA HIS A 79 -11.32 -15.71 -15.77
C HIS A 79 -10.96 -15.34 -17.22
N GLY A 80 -10.78 -16.35 -18.08
CA GLY A 80 -10.37 -16.19 -19.47
C GLY A 80 -8.88 -15.86 -19.58
N GLU A 81 -8.27 -16.31 -20.67
CA GLU A 81 -6.83 -16.24 -20.94
C GLU A 81 -6.24 -14.80 -20.85
N ASN A 82 -7.10 -13.78 -20.96
CA ASN A 82 -6.74 -12.36 -20.92
C ASN A 82 -6.59 -11.78 -19.49
N ASN A 83 -6.95 -12.52 -18.44
CA ASN A 83 -6.87 -12.04 -17.04
C ASN A 83 -5.86 -12.83 -16.19
N LYS A 84 -5.06 -13.71 -16.82
CA LYS A 84 -3.93 -14.36 -16.18
C LYS A 84 -2.82 -13.34 -16.02
N GLY A 85 -2.55 -12.91 -14.80
CA GLY A 85 -1.53 -11.88 -14.56
C GLY A 85 -1.66 -11.15 -13.24
N LYS A 86 -0.79 -10.14 -13.08
CA LYS A 86 -0.77 -9.22 -11.94
C LYS A 86 -1.77 -8.11 -12.21
N ARG A 87 -2.64 -7.83 -11.25
CA ARG A 87 -3.55 -6.67 -11.30
C ARG A 87 -3.46 -5.86 -10.01
N VAL A 88 -3.66 -4.54 -10.12
CA VAL A 88 -3.82 -3.68 -8.95
C VAL A 88 -5.27 -3.76 -8.48
N VAL A 89 -5.49 -4.12 -7.22
CA VAL A 89 -6.81 -4.35 -6.64
C VAL A 89 -6.90 -3.72 -5.25
N ASP A 90 -8.05 -3.13 -4.93
CA ASP A 90 -8.37 -2.81 -3.54
C ASP A 90 -8.71 -4.11 -2.79
N VAL A 91 -7.93 -4.42 -1.76
CA VAL A 91 -8.09 -5.62 -0.93
C VAL A 91 -9.47 -5.67 -0.24
N THR A 92 -10.13 -4.52 -0.04
CA THR A 92 -11.49 -4.50 0.52
C THR A 92 -12.55 -5.01 -0.44
N ASP A 93 -12.28 -4.97 -1.75
CA ASP A 93 -13.19 -5.41 -2.80
C ASP A 93 -13.06 -6.91 -3.10
N LEU A 94 -12.02 -7.56 -2.55
CA LEU A 94 -11.81 -9.00 -2.70
C LEU A 94 -12.87 -9.82 -1.95
N GLY A 95 -13.30 -10.91 -2.58
CA GLY A 95 -14.14 -11.92 -1.94
C GLY A 95 -13.45 -12.55 -0.72
N ALA A 96 -14.24 -13.16 0.18
CA ALA A 96 -13.67 -13.74 1.41
C ALA A 96 -12.59 -14.81 1.14
N ILE A 97 -12.80 -15.65 0.12
CA ILE A 97 -11.87 -16.70 -0.29
C ILE A 97 -10.61 -16.10 -0.94
N GLU A 98 -10.78 -15.18 -1.90
CA GLU A 98 -9.67 -14.50 -2.57
C GLU A 98 -8.78 -13.76 -1.57
N ARG A 99 -9.39 -13.04 -0.62
CA ARG A 99 -8.68 -12.33 0.44
C ARG A 99 -7.95 -13.28 1.38
N HIS A 100 -8.52 -14.44 1.69
CA HIS A 100 -7.84 -15.45 2.50
C HIS A 100 -6.59 -15.98 1.79
N LEU A 101 -6.74 -16.39 0.53
CA LEU A 101 -5.62 -16.86 -0.30
C LEU A 101 -4.54 -15.78 -0.47
N PHE A 102 -4.94 -14.52 -0.63
CA PHE A 102 -4.02 -13.39 -0.67
C PHE A 102 -3.14 -13.32 0.57
N ILE A 103 -3.77 -13.38 1.76
CA ILE A 103 -3.09 -13.31 3.05
C ILE A 103 -2.17 -14.52 3.24
N GLU A 104 -2.63 -15.72 2.89
CA GLU A 104 -1.80 -16.93 2.96
C GLU A 104 -0.54 -16.81 2.09
N LYS A 105 -0.68 -16.29 0.86
CA LYS A 105 0.47 -16.07 -0.05
C LYS A 105 1.46 -15.05 0.50
N LEU A 106 0.98 -13.98 1.15
CA LEU A 106 1.86 -12.97 1.79
C LEU A 106 2.64 -13.53 2.97
N ILE A 107 2.05 -14.44 3.75
CA ILE A 107 2.68 -14.98 4.97
C ILE A 107 3.59 -16.18 4.65
N LYS A 108 3.34 -16.88 3.54
CA LYS A 108 4.06 -18.09 3.15
C LYS A 108 5.59 -17.96 3.19
N ASP A 109 6.12 -16.86 2.65
CA ASP A 109 7.57 -16.66 2.49
C ASP A 109 8.09 -15.45 3.28
N ILE A 110 7.45 -15.13 4.41
CA ILE A 110 7.71 -13.91 5.20
C ILE A 110 9.17 -13.79 5.67
N GLU A 111 9.84 -14.91 5.94
CA GLU A 111 11.26 -14.90 6.36
C GLU A 111 12.18 -14.40 5.26
N GLU A 112 11.98 -14.87 4.03
CA GLU A 112 12.78 -14.48 2.87
C GLU A 112 12.53 -13.02 2.49
N ASP A 113 11.27 -12.59 2.55
CA ASP A 113 10.89 -11.20 2.25
C ASP A 113 11.44 -10.22 3.31
N ASN A 114 11.38 -10.59 4.59
CA ASN A 114 12.02 -9.83 5.67
C ASN A 114 13.54 -9.74 5.47
N ARG A 115 14.19 -10.85 5.09
CA ARG A 115 15.63 -10.88 4.80
C ARG A 115 15.98 -9.91 3.65
N LYS A 116 15.20 -9.90 2.57
CA LYS A 116 15.38 -8.96 1.44
C LYS A 116 15.18 -7.50 1.90
N LEU A 117 14.15 -7.23 2.69
CA LEU A 117 13.86 -5.90 3.22
C LEU A 117 15.03 -5.37 4.07
N LEU A 118 15.49 -6.15 5.04
CA LEU A 118 16.58 -5.77 5.94
C LEU A 118 17.90 -5.59 5.18
N SER A 119 18.17 -6.44 4.17
CA SER A 119 19.33 -6.29 3.30
C SER A 119 19.30 -4.98 2.50
N LYS A 120 18.16 -4.63 1.92
CA LYS A 120 17.96 -3.35 1.21
C LYS A 120 18.10 -2.14 2.15
N LEU A 121 17.57 -2.24 3.37
CA LEU A 121 17.69 -1.18 4.38
C LEU A 121 19.15 -0.96 4.79
N ARG A 122 19.89 -2.04 5.07
CA ARG A 122 21.32 -1.96 5.40
C ARG A 122 22.13 -1.26 4.29
N LYS A 123 21.94 -1.65 3.02
CA LYS A 123 22.61 -1.03 1.87
C LYS A 123 22.34 0.47 1.67
N ARG A 124 21.27 1.00 2.26
CA ARG A 124 20.93 2.43 2.20
C ARG A 124 21.54 3.22 3.35
N LEU A 125 21.94 2.54 4.43
CA LEU A 125 22.56 3.13 5.61
C LEU A 125 24.08 3.10 5.52
N ASP A 126 24.63 2.09 4.84
CA ASP A 126 26.03 2.04 4.41
C ASP A 126 26.30 3.06 3.30
#